data_AF-A0A7S1KW64-F1
#
_entry.id   AF-A0A7S1KW64-F1
#
_cell.length_a   1.000
_cell.length_b   1.000
_cell.length_c   1.000
_cell.angle_alpha   90.00
_cell.angle_beta   90.00
_cell.angle_gamma   90.00
#
_symmetry.space_group_name_H-M   'P 1'
#
loop_
_entity.id
_entity.type
_entity.pdbx_description
1 polymer ?
#
loop_
_entity_poly.entity_id
_entity_poly.type
_entity_poly.pdbx_seq_one_letter_code
_entity_poly.pdbx_strand_id
1 'polypeptide(L)'
;VTLGAEITLNNDDNSCFLAAAGTNEQPTVRVETGKPLLSFEKCVFAFVREVGGSVSTSNNRPLHYGSVVNLYSPVTKTAAVVLKTEQSDGSVGLRVVMRPLDERSSLFRIQPKFKSRQGADCVVHGDSVVLMVDNSDLFLCVGEGHNGLEVVATGEPAVWSVSRYDKGASQATHQGIVYAGRVLALHHRLHQTTLVNAPPTVPSQHRAQSRRHTLWQPPAPDLVHTEATTVANGSRNRHAAVLDEPTSDLYFVSHNADGDDTVDLPCGSLWIAENVDPTTGGPIVAGERYRFRHFVTGRYLSVAAVG
;
A
#
# COMPACT_ATOMS: atom_id res chain seq x y z
N VAL A 1 -16.34 -0.93 7.83
CA VAL A 1 -15.58 -1.74 6.86
C VAL A 1 -16.57 -2.51 6.02
N THR A 2 -16.37 -2.64 4.70
CA THR A 2 -17.26 -3.36 3.79
C THR A 2 -16.55 -4.57 3.21
N LEU A 3 -17.32 -5.56 2.73
CA LEU A 3 -16.75 -6.67 1.95
C LEU A 3 -16.05 -6.12 0.69
N GLY A 4 -14.90 -6.71 0.34
CA GLY A 4 -14.07 -6.29 -0.77
C GLY A 4 -13.28 -5.00 -0.56
N ALA A 5 -13.52 -4.25 0.54
CA ALA A 5 -12.71 -3.08 0.85
C ALA A 5 -11.29 -3.51 1.23
N GLU A 6 -10.33 -2.74 0.74
CA GLU A 6 -8.94 -2.86 1.13
C GLU A 6 -8.76 -2.43 2.60
N ILE A 7 -8.02 -3.24 3.34
CA ILE A 7 -7.78 -3.11 4.76
C ILE A 7 -6.34 -3.51 5.08
N THR A 8 -5.90 -3.16 6.27
CA THR A 8 -4.68 -3.69 6.88
C THR A 8 -5.03 -4.34 8.22
N LEU A 9 -4.28 -5.37 8.58
CA LEU A 9 -4.40 -6.06 9.87
C LEU A 9 -3.10 -5.83 10.64
N ASN A 10 -3.20 -5.09 11.74
CA ASN A 10 -2.08 -4.81 12.64
C ASN A 10 -2.23 -5.61 13.93
N ASN A 11 -1.17 -6.27 14.38
CA ASN A 11 -1.11 -6.88 15.69
C ASN A 11 -0.30 -5.96 16.61
N ASP A 12 -1.01 -5.21 17.46
CA ASP A 12 -0.39 -4.21 18.35
C ASP A 12 0.57 -4.85 19.37
N ASP A 13 0.24 -6.05 19.86
CA ASP A 13 1.04 -6.76 20.86
C ASP A 13 2.43 -7.12 20.31
N ASN A 14 2.52 -7.45 19.01
CA ASN A 14 3.78 -7.78 18.33
C ASN A 14 4.34 -6.62 17.48
N SER A 15 3.67 -5.46 17.46
CA SER A 15 4.04 -4.29 16.66
C SER A 15 4.31 -4.64 15.18
N CYS A 16 3.42 -5.44 14.58
CA CYS A 16 3.60 -5.97 13.23
C CYS A 16 2.32 -5.97 12.38
N PHE A 17 2.50 -5.91 11.07
CA PHE A 17 1.41 -6.01 10.11
C PHE A 17 1.39 -7.40 9.49
N LEU A 18 0.18 -7.91 9.23
CA LEU A 18 0.04 -9.04 8.34
C LEU A 18 0.49 -8.63 6.93
N ALA A 19 1.29 -9.45 6.27
CA ALA A 19 1.78 -9.20 4.92
C ALA A 19 1.74 -10.45 4.04
N ALA A 20 1.41 -10.26 2.77
CA ALA A 20 1.58 -11.27 1.72
C ALA A 20 2.74 -10.86 0.81
N ALA A 21 3.71 -11.75 0.65
CA ALA A 21 4.90 -11.52 -0.17
C ALA A 21 5.20 -12.73 -1.06
N GLY A 22 6.08 -12.56 -2.03
CA GLY A 22 6.45 -13.62 -2.97
C GLY A 22 5.91 -13.36 -4.37
N THR A 23 6.35 -14.19 -5.32
CA THR A 23 5.85 -14.17 -6.69
C THR A 23 4.51 -14.89 -6.75
N ASN A 24 3.77 -14.73 -7.86
CA ASN A 24 2.52 -15.48 -8.09
C ASN A 24 2.71 -17.00 -7.98
N GLU A 25 3.93 -17.50 -8.16
CA GLU A 25 4.27 -18.93 -8.12
C GLU A 25 4.55 -19.44 -6.70
N GLN A 26 5.00 -18.58 -5.79
CA GLN A 26 5.27 -18.92 -4.38
C GLN A 26 4.82 -17.79 -3.44
N PRO A 27 3.51 -17.54 -3.34
CA PRO A 27 3.01 -16.53 -2.43
C PRO A 27 3.10 -17.06 -0.99
N THR A 28 3.65 -16.23 -0.11
CA THR A 28 3.89 -16.49 1.30
C THR A 28 3.13 -15.48 2.13
N VAL A 29 2.70 -15.90 3.31
CA VAL A 29 2.17 -15.00 4.34
C VAL A 29 3.22 -14.87 5.42
N ARG A 30 3.43 -13.64 5.89
CA ARG A 30 4.42 -13.30 6.90
C ARG A 30 3.93 -12.13 7.74
N VAL A 31 4.68 -11.79 8.77
CA VAL A 31 4.51 -10.52 9.46
C VAL A 31 5.60 -9.54 9.03
N GLU A 32 5.24 -8.28 8.91
CA GLU A 32 6.17 -7.18 8.67
C GLU A 32 6.25 -6.33 9.93
N THR A 33 7.40 -6.32 10.60
CA THR A 33 7.59 -5.61 11.86
C THR A 33 7.87 -4.12 11.62
N GLY A 34 7.37 -3.27 12.52
CA GLY A 34 7.51 -1.81 12.39
C GLY A 34 6.60 -1.21 11.30
N LYS A 35 6.85 0.05 10.92
CA LYS A 35 6.11 0.71 9.84
C LYS A 35 6.62 0.22 8.47
N PRO A 36 5.81 -0.44 7.63
CA PRO A 36 6.27 -0.98 6.33
C PRO A 36 6.48 0.14 5.31
N LEU A 37 7.57 0.90 5.42
CA LEU A 37 7.79 2.08 4.58
C LEU A 37 8.04 1.72 3.11
N LEU A 38 8.69 0.58 2.82
CA LEU A 38 9.19 0.30 1.47
C LEU A 38 8.28 -0.61 0.63
N SER A 39 7.29 -1.25 1.22
CA SER A 39 6.40 -2.19 0.52
C SER A 39 5.04 -2.34 1.20
N PHE A 40 4.43 -1.21 1.60
CA PHE A 40 3.16 -1.24 2.34
C PHE A 40 2.04 -1.96 1.59
N GLU A 41 2.06 -1.96 0.25
CA GLU A 41 1.10 -2.69 -0.59
C GLU A 41 0.97 -4.17 -0.21
N LYS A 42 2.05 -4.80 0.27
CA LYS A 42 2.06 -6.20 0.72
C LYS A 42 1.22 -6.43 1.97
N CYS A 43 0.98 -5.38 2.75
CA CYS A 43 0.19 -5.42 3.99
C CYS A 43 -1.30 -5.14 3.75
N VAL A 44 -1.70 -4.92 2.50
CA VAL A 44 -3.08 -4.66 2.12
C VAL A 44 -3.78 -5.96 1.79
N PHE A 45 -4.90 -6.19 2.47
CA PHE A 45 -5.79 -7.34 2.28
C PHE A 45 -7.21 -6.87 2.02
N ALA A 46 -8.10 -7.79 1.70
CA ALA A 46 -9.54 -7.58 1.65
C ALA A 46 -10.26 -8.77 2.28
N PHE A 47 -11.35 -8.50 3.00
CA PHE A 47 -12.29 -9.54 3.39
C PHE A 47 -13.26 -9.77 2.23
N VAL A 48 -13.21 -10.96 1.64
CA VAL A 48 -14.06 -11.32 0.49
C VAL A 48 -14.92 -12.52 0.80
N ARG A 49 -16.01 -12.69 0.06
CA ARG A 49 -16.77 -13.94 0.03
C ARG A 49 -16.71 -14.51 -1.38
N GLU A 50 -16.42 -15.78 -1.49
CA GLU A 50 -16.60 -16.51 -2.74
C GLU A 50 -18.10 -16.71 -3.00
N VAL A 51 -18.59 -16.29 -4.17
CA VAL A 51 -19.95 -16.62 -4.64
C VAL A 51 -19.80 -17.17 -6.05
N GLY A 52 -19.77 -18.50 -6.19
CA GLY A 52 -19.79 -19.18 -7.50
C GLY A 52 -18.54 -18.97 -8.35
N GLY A 53 -17.33 -19.06 -7.77
CA GLY A 53 -16.06 -18.98 -8.51
C GLY A 53 -15.66 -17.58 -9.00
N SER A 54 -16.43 -16.55 -8.64
CA SER A 54 -16.08 -15.14 -8.85
C SER A 54 -15.90 -14.46 -7.50
N VAL A 55 -14.79 -13.72 -7.36
CA VAL A 55 -14.58 -12.86 -6.18
C VAL A 55 -15.61 -11.75 -6.25
N SER A 56 -16.60 -11.79 -5.37
CA SER A 56 -17.50 -10.65 -5.14
C SER A 56 -16.67 -9.54 -4.48
N THR A 57 -15.96 -8.78 -5.31
CA THR A 57 -15.39 -7.46 -4.96
C THR A 57 -16.47 -6.39 -5.03
N SER A 58 -17.57 -6.66 -5.74
CA SER A 58 -18.77 -5.84 -5.75
C SER A 58 -19.66 -6.19 -4.57
N ASN A 59 -19.64 -5.32 -3.55
CA ASN A 59 -20.80 -4.54 -3.14
C ASN A 59 -20.44 -3.83 -1.84
N ASN A 60 -20.92 -2.59 -1.69
CA ASN A 60 -20.78 -1.70 -0.53
C ASN A 60 -21.48 -2.25 0.75
N ARG A 61 -21.53 -3.57 0.91
CA ARG A 61 -22.15 -4.32 1.99
C ARG A 61 -21.28 -4.20 3.23
N PRO A 62 -21.83 -3.70 4.34
CA PRO A 62 -21.12 -3.68 5.61
C PRO A 62 -20.69 -5.09 6.01
N LEU A 63 -19.45 -5.18 6.48
CA LEU A 63 -18.93 -6.37 7.14
C LEU A 63 -19.46 -6.38 8.57
N HIS A 64 -20.03 -7.50 8.99
CA HIS A 64 -20.56 -7.65 10.34
C HIS A 64 -19.72 -8.67 11.11
N TYR A 65 -19.66 -8.54 12.43
CA TYR A 65 -19.16 -9.61 13.28
C TYR A 65 -19.94 -10.92 13.03
N GLY A 66 -19.32 -12.07 13.32
CA GLY A 66 -19.86 -13.39 12.99
C GLY A 66 -19.80 -13.75 11.49
N SER A 67 -19.47 -12.80 10.61
CA SER A 67 -19.29 -13.08 9.19
C SER A 67 -18.16 -14.07 8.95
N VAL A 68 -18.41 -15.01 8.04
CA VAL A 68 -17.42 -15.93 7.50
C VAL A 68 -16.94 -15.38 6.15
N VAL A 69 -15.62 -15.24 6.00
CA VAL A 69 -14.96 -14.59 4.85
C VAL A 69 -13.63 -15.26 4.53
N ASN A 70 -13.14 -15.08 3.30
CA ASN A 70 -11.74 -15.33 2.97
C ASN A 70 -10.91 -14.06 3.21
N LEU A 71 -9.65 -14.25 3.61
CA LEU A 71 -8.67 -13.18 3.71
C LEU A 71 -7.84 -13.16 2.43
N TYR A 72 -8.10 -12.19 1.56
CA TYR A 72 -7.55 -12.09 0.22
C TYR A 72 -6.49 -11.00 0.12
N SER A 73 -5.40 -11.25 -0.59
CA SER A 73 -4.36 -10.29 -0.93
C SER A 73 -4.55 -9.81 -2.37
N PRO A 74 -4.90 -8.53 -2.60
CA PRO A 74 -4.99 -7.95 -3.94
C PRO A 74 -3.66 -7.93 -4.68
N VAL A 75 -2.53 -7.87 -3.96
CA VAL A 75 -1.19 -7.79 -4.56
C VAL A 75 -0.78 -9.12 -5.17
N THR A 76 -0.94 -10.22 -4.42
CA THR A 76 -0.55 -11.57 -4.88
C THR A 76 -1.70 -12.33 -5.53
N LYS A 77 -2.90 -11.74 -5.57
CA LYS A 77 -4.15 -12.33 -6.08
C LYS A 77 -4.49 -13.69 -5.47
N THR A 78 -4.19 -13.86 -4.19
CA THR A 78 -4.28 -15.13 -3.46
C THR A 78 -5.02 -14.93 -2.13
N ALA A 79 -5.57 -15.99 -1.57
CA ALA A 79 -6.20 -16.02 -0.26
C ALA A 79 -5.42 -16.87 0.74
N ALA A 80 -5.61 -16.57 2.02
CA ALA A 80 -5.00 -17.31 3.12
C ALA A 80 -5.59 -18.74 3.22
N VAL A 81 -4.72 -19.72 3.39
CA VAL A 81 -5.05 -21.14 3.56
C VAL A 81 -4.28 -21.69 4.74
N VAL A 82 -4.97 -22.34 5.66
CA VAL A 82 -4.41 -23.04 6.79
C VAL A 82 -4.13 -24.49 6.40
N LEU A 83 -2.86 -24.88 6.46
CA LEU A 83 -2.40 -26.22 6.14
C LEU A 83 -1.92 -26.91 7.41
N LYS A 84 -2.33 -28.18 7.55
CA LYS A 84 -1.69 -29.11 8.49
C LYS A 84 -0.36 -29.54 7.91
N THR A 85 0.69 -29.39 8.69
CA THR A 85 2.05 -29.75 8.33
C THR A 85 2.57 -30.69 9.41
N GLU A 86 2.95 -31.90 9.05
CA GLU A 86 3.62 -32.80 9.99
C GLU A 86 5.05 -32.30 10.19
N GLN A 87 5.42 -32.05 11.43
CA GLN A 87 6.78 -31.71 11.82
C GLN A 87 7.63 -32.98 11.98
N SER A 88 8.95 -32.80 11.97
CA SER A 88 9.92 -33.90 12.08
C SER A 88 9.82 -34.69 13.39
N ASP A 89 9.24 -34.08 14.43
CA ASP A 89 8.98 -34.71 15.73
C ASP A 89 7.63 -35.45 15.80
N GLY A 90 6.88 -35.50 14.69
CA GLY A 90 5.55 -36.08 14.62
C GLY A 90 4.43 -35.17 15.15
N SER A 91 4.74 -33.95 15.59
CA SER A 91 3.73 -32.96 15.94
C SER A 91 3.09 -32.38 14.68
N VAL A 92 1.83 -31.98 14.77
CA VAL A 92 1.12 -31.33 13.65
C VAL A 92 1.21 -29.83 13.84
N GLY A 93 2.04 -29.16 13.04
CA GLY A 93 2.09 -27.71 12.92
C GLY A 93 1.02 -27.19 11.96
N LEU A 94 0.36 -26.11 12.32
CA LEU A 94 -0.63 -25.46 11.45
C LEU A 94 -0.03 -24.17 10.90
N ARG A 95 0.29 -24.19 9.60
CA ARG A 95 0.88 -23.05 8.91
C ARG A 95 -0.16 -22.37 8.06
N VAL A 96 -0.07 -21.05 7.98
CA VAL A 96 -0.85 -20.28 7.02
C VAL A 96 0.01 -20.06 5.80
N VAL A 97 -0.57 -20.25 4.61
CA VAL A 97 0.06 -19.96 3.32
C VAL A 97 -0.90 -19.15 2.47
N MET A 98 -0.42 -18.62 1.36
CA MET A 98 -1.27 -17.97 0.37
C MET A 98 -1.47 -18.91 -0.82
N ARG A 99 -2.68 -19.03 -1.35
CA ARG A 99 -3.00 -19.81 -2.57
C ARG A 99 -4.04 -19.10 -3.42
N PRO A 100 -4.20 -19.43 -4.71
CA PRO A 100 -5.31 -18.92 -5.51
C PRO A 100 -6.63 -19.08 -4.75
N LEU A 101 -7.49 -18.07 -4.84
CA LEU A 101 -8.80 -18.11 -4.19
C LEU A 101 -9.68 -19.15 -4.91
N ASP A 102 -10.04 -20.19 -4.17
CA ASP A 102 -10.81 -21.36 -4.60
C ASP A 102 -11.51 -22.01 -3.38
N GLU A 103 -12.25 -23.10 -3.62
CA GLU A 103 -12.95 -23.87 -2.57
C GLU A 103 -12.03 -24.42 -1.46
N ARG A 104 -10.71 -24.46 -1.68
CA ARG A 104 -9.71 -24.91 -0.70
C ARG A 104 -9.19 -23.77 0.17
N SER A 105 -9.62 -22.54 -0.10
CA SER A 105 -9.24 -21.37 0.67
C SER A 105 -9.82 -21.43 2.07
N SER A 106 -9.03 -21.06 3.07
CA SER A 106 -9.55 -21.06 4.43
C SER A 106 -10.54 -19.92 4.63
N LEU A 107 -11.63 -20.29 5.29
CA LEU A 107 -12.66 -19.37 5.74
C LEU A 107 -12.34 -18.94 7.17
N PHE A 108 -12.53 -17.66 7.44
CA PHE A 108 -12.31 -17.06 8.74
C PHE A 108 -13.59 -16.41 9.21
N ARG A 109 -14.01 -16.76 10.43
CA ARG A 109 -15.07 -16.10 11.15
C ARG A 109 -14.49 -14.92 11.93
N ILE A 110 -15.03 -13.73 11.68
CA ILE A 110 -14.60 -12.51 12.37
C ILE A 110 -15.35 -12.39 13.70
N GLN A 111 -14.63 -12.32 14.81
CA GLN A 111 -15.23 -12.15 16.13
C GLN A 111 -14.70 -10.86 16.80
N PRO A 112 -15.52 -10.19 17.62
CA PRO A 112 -15.05 -9.04 18.37
C PRO A 112 -14.15 -9.50 19.52
N LYS A 113 -13.05 -8.77 19.77
CA LYS A 113 -12.22 -9.00 20.96
C LYS A 113 -12.99 -8.71 22.25
N PHE A 114 -13.76 -7.61 22.24
CA PHE A 114 -14.43 -7.08 23.43
C PHE A 114 -15.94 -7.22 23.34
N LYS A 115 -16.60 -7.38 24.49
CA LYS A 115 -18.07 -7.42 24.60
C LYS A 115 -18.78 -6.09 24.25
N SER A 116 -18.03 -5.04 23.92
CA SER A 116 -18.56 -3.76 23.45
C SER A 116 -19.21 -3.86 22.06
N ARG A 117 -19.00 -4.97 21.35
CA ARG A 117 -19.61 -5.29 20.06
C ARG A 117 -20.35 -6.62 20.16
N GLN A 118 -21.50 -6.70 19.52
CA GLN A 118 -22.30 -7.93 19.40
C GLN A 118 -22.15 -8.57 18.02
N GLY A 119 -22.55 -9.84 17.89
CA GLY A 119 -22.39 -10.65 16.68
C GLY A 119 -23.13 -10.15 15.44
N ALA A 120 -23.93 -9.09 15.53
CA ALA A 120 -24.59 -8.46 14.38
C ALA A 120 -24.12 -7.01 14.16
N ASP A 121 -23.18 -6.51 14.95
CA ASP A 121 -22.66 -5.15 14.76
C ASP A 121 -21.74 -5.10 13.53
N CYS A 122 -21.73 -3.95 12.87
CA CYS A 122 -20.79 -3.68 11.79
C CYS A 122 -19.36 -3.58 12.35
N VAL A 123 -18.42 -4.22 11.66
CA VAL A 123 -16.98 -3.99 11.86
C VAL A 123 -16.62 -2.62 11.30
N VAL A 124 -16.00 -1.78 12.12
CA VAL A 124 -15.57 -0.43 11.72
C VAL A 124 -14.04 -0.29 11.75
N HIS A 125 -13.56 0.81 11.14
CA HIS A 125 -12.13 1.14 11.19
C HIS A 125 -11.70 1.33 12.64
N GLY A 126 -10.56 0.74 13.03
CA GLY A 126 -10.00 0.79 14.38
C GLY A 126 -10.52 -0.30 15.32
N ASP A 127 -11.47 -1.13 14.89
CA ASP A 127 -11.93 -2.24 15.74
C ASP A 127 -10.83 -3.31 15.89
N SER A 128 -10.73 -3.85 17.11
CA SER A 128 -9.91 -5.03 17.41
C SER A 128 -10.73 -6.30 17.23
N VAL A 129 -10.27 -7.19 16.34
CA VAL A 129 -10.95 -8.44 15.98
C VAL A 129 -10.05 -9.65 16.26
N VAL A 130 -10.67 -10.82 16.40
CA VAL A 130 -9.98 -12.10 16.30
C VAL A 130 -10.52 -12.84 15.08
N LEU A 131 -9.63 -13.55 14.37
CA LEU A 131 -9.95 -14.25 13.14
C LEU A 131 -9.87 -15.75 13.40
N MET A 132 -11.03 -16.38 13.60
CA MET A 132 -11.13 -17.81 13.88
C MET A 132 -11.29 -18.57 12.57
N VAL A 133 -10.51 -19.63 12.36
CA VAL A 133 -10.66 -20.53 11.20
C VAL A 133 -12.01 -21.24 11.31
N ASP A 134 -12.87 -21.11 10.30
CA ASP A 134 -14.25 -21.56 10.35
C ASP A 134 -14.34 -23.08 10.57
N ASN A 135 -15.31 -23.50 11.41
CA ASN A 135 -15.48 -24.89 11.85
C ASN A 135 -14.26 -25.49 12.58
N SER A 136 -13.45 -24.65 13.22
CA SER A 136 -12.37 -25.09 14.11
C SER A 136 -12.24 -24.14 15.31
N ASP A 137 -11.48 -24.57 16.31
CA ASP A 137 -11.13 -23.75 17.48
C ASP A 137 -9.76 -23.05 17.31
N LEU A 138 -9.34 -22.84 16.06
CA LEU A 138 -8.04 -22.25 15.73
C LEU A 138 -8.20 -20.78 15.32
N PHE A 139 -7.22 -19.97 15.67
CA PHE A 139 -7.18 -18.54 15.40
C PHE A 139 -5.95 -18.19 14.56
N LEU A 140 -6.10 -17.20 13.68
CA LEU A 140 -4.97 -16.62 12.95
C LEU A 140 -4.10 -15.81 13.92
N CYS A 141 -2.86 -16.25 14.10
CA CYS A 141 -1.97 -15.75 15.12
C CYS A 141 -0.57 -15.43 14.60
N VAL A 142 0.15 -14.63 15.39
CA VAL A 142 1.59 -14.44 15.23
C VAL A 142 2.27 -15.42 16.18
N GLY A 143 3.11 -16.30 15.64
CA GLY A 143 3.87 -17.28 16.39
C GLY A 143 5.37 -17.10 16.17
N GLU A 144 6.17 -17.78 16.99
CA GLU A 144 7.63 -17.85 16.81
C GLU A 144 7.99 -19.03 15.91
N GLY A 145 8.58 -18.74 14.76
CA GLY A 145 9.14 -19.71 13.83
C GLY A 145 10.66 -19.69 13.85
N HIS A 146 11.27 -20.64 13.12
CA HIS A 146 12.73 -20.79 13.07
C HIS A 146 13.49 -19.53 12.60
N ASN A 147 12.85 -18.69 11.78
CA ASN A 147 13.45 -17.48 11.21
C ASN A 147 12.82 -16.19 11.78
N GLY A 148 12.24 -16.26 12.98
CA GLY A 148 11.55 -15.15 13.62
C GLY A 148 10.03 -15.32 13.58
N LEU A 149 9.31 -14.20 13.67
CA LEU A 149 7.84 -14.22 13.73
C LEU A 149 7.22 -14.76 12.43
N GLU A 150 6.26 -15.66 12.57
CA GLU A 150 5.49 -16.26 11.48
C GLU A 150 3.99 -16.18 11.72
N VAL A 151 3.21 -16.41 10.67
CA VAL A 151 1.75 -16.44 10.74
C VAL A 151 1.28 -17.88 10.80
N VAL A 152 0.62 -18.22 11.90
CA VAL A 152 0.22 -19.59 12.25
C VAL A 152 -1.27 -19.63 12.60
N ALA A 153 -1.82 -20.85 12.67
CA ALA A 153 -3.15 -21.06 13.25
C ALA A 153 -3.02 -21.86 14.55
N THR A 154 -3.43 -21.29 15.69
CA THR A 154 -3.28 -21.92 17.02
C THR A 154 -4.55 -21.79 17.84
N GLY A 155 -4.66 -22.54 18.94
CA GLY A 155 -5.83 -22.46 19.84
C GLY A 155 -5.89 -21.17 20.67
N GLU A 156 -4.80 -20.41 20.73
CA GLU A 156 -4.71 -19.16 21.48
C GLU A 156 -5.07 -17.98 20.58
N PRO A 157 -6.08 -17.16 20.89
CA PRO A 157 -6.52 -16.08 20.01
C PRO A 157 -5.53 -14.91 19.99
N ALA A 158 -5.15 -14.48 18.78
CA ALA A 158 -4.44 -13.22 18.57
C ALA A 158 -5.38 -12.10 18.10
N VAL A 159 -5.06 -10.89 18.54
CA VAL A 159 -5.85 -9.69 18.26
C VAL A 159 -5.29 -8.97 17.04
N TRP A 160 -6.19 -8.56 16.16
CA TRP A 160 -5.88 -7.79 14.97
C TRP A 160 -6.70 -6.50 14.95
N SER A 161 -6.02 -5.36 14.92
CA SER A 161 -6.62 -4.06 14.70
C SER A 161 -6.87 -3.86 13.20
N VAL A 162 -8.14 -3.67 12.83
CA VAL A 162 -8.58 -3.54 11.43
C VAL A 162 -8.58 -2.08 11.03
N SER A 163 -7.74 -1.71 10.06
CA SER A 163 -7.73 -0.36 9.49
C SER A 163 -8.15 -0.38 8.04
N ARG A 164 -9.07 0.50 7.65
CA ARG A 164 -9.44 0.71 6.24
C ARG A 164 -8.27 1.32 5.47
N TYR A 165 -7.94 0.75 4.32
CA TYR A 165 -6.94 1.27 3.39
C TYR A 165 -7.64 1.66 2.08
N ASP A 166 -7.99 2.92 1.91
CA ASP A 166 -8.81 3.35 0.76
C ASP A 166 -7.95 3.73 -0.46
N LYS A 167 -7.88 2.89 -1.50
CA LYS A 167 -7.30 3.29 -2.80
C LYS A 167 -8.32 3.91 -3.77
N GLY A 168 -9.53 4.26 -3.33
CA GLY A 168 -10.58 4.82 -4.19
C GLY A 168 -11.21 3.78 -5.12
N ALA A 169 -11.42 2.54 -4.63
CA ALA A 169 -11.96 1.44 -5.44
C ALA A 169 -13.49 1.55 -5.69
N SER A 170 -14.20 2.45 -5.01
CA SER A 170 -15.64 2.63 -5.21
C SER A 170 -15.92 3.45 -6.47
N GLN A 171 -16.70 2.84 -7.37
CA GLN A 171 -16.94 3.20 -8.77
C GLN A 171 -17.47 4.65 -9.02
N ALA A 172 -17.12 5.16 -10.20
CA ALA A 172 -17.76 6.21 -11.01
C ALA A 172 -17.73 7.68 -10.56
N THR A 173 -17.51 8.03 -9.28
CA THR A 173 -17.70 9.42 -8.79
C THR A 173 -16.43 10.23 -8.56
N HIS A 174 -15.24 9.64 -8.74
CA HIS A 174 -13.96 10.28 -8.44
C HIS A 174 -12.97 10.28 -9.62
N GLN A 175 -13.47 10.46 -10.86
CA GLN A 175 -12.59 10.72 -12.00
C GLN A 175 -11.70 11.95 -11.70
N GLY A 176 -10.39 11.79 -11.83
CA GLY A 176 -9.41 12.87 -11.62
C GLY A 176 -8.85 13.03 -10.20
N ILE A 177 -9.26 12.21 -9.23
CA ILE A 177 -8.66 12.22 -7.88
C ILE A 177 -7.59 11.14 -7.77
N VAL A 178 -6.38 11.51 -7.35
CA VAL A 178 -5.29 10.59 -7.05
C VAL A 178 -5.49 10.03 -5.64
N TYR A 179 -5.37 8.71 -5.48
CA TYR A 179 -5.45 8.04 -4.18
C TYR A 179 -4.08 7.47 -3.78
N ALA A 180 -3.79 7.48 -2.48
CA ALA A 180 -2.60 6.88 -1.91
C ALA A 180 -2.54 5.37 -2.23
N GLY A 181 -1.35 4.86 -2.53
CA GLY A 181 -1.12 3.47 -2.91
C GLY A 181 -1.43 3.14 -4.38
N ARG A 182 -1.85 4.11 -5.20
CA ARG A 182 -2.00 3.94 -6.65
C ARG A 182 -0.66 4.10 -7.37
N VAL A 183 -0.44 3.25 -8.37
CA VAL A 183 0.66 3.41 -9.32
C VAL A 183 0.25 4.42 -10.39
N LEU A 184 1.11 5.38 -10.67
CA LEU A 184 0.87 6.47 -11.61
C LEU A 184 2.16 6.86 -12.35
N ALA A 185 1.98 7.60 -13.44
CA ALA A 185 3.07 8.32 -14.10
C ALA A 185 2.89 9.83 -13.91
N LEU A 186 4.01 10.54 -13.75
CA LEU A 186 4.03 11.99 -13.57
C LEU A 186 4.45 12.62 -14.89
N HIS A 187 3.56 13.39 -15.51
CA HIS A 187 3.81 14.00 -16.82
C HIS A 187 3.86 15.52 -16.71
N HIS A 188 4.86 16.11 -17.35
CA HIS A 188 5.03 17.55 -17.44
C HIS A 188 4.39 18.05 -18.73
N ARG A 189 3.29 18.81 -18.61
CA ARG A 189 2.47 19.19 -19.76
C ARG A 189 3.21 20.01 -20.81
N LEU A 190 3.95 21.02 -20.36
CA LEU A 190 4.61 21.97 -21.27
C LEU A 190 5.77 21.33 -22.05
N HIS A 191 6.43 20.33 -21.47
CA HIS A 191 7.63 19.71 -22.05
C HIS A 191 7.34 18.36 -22.68
N GLN A 192 6.10 17.87 -22.55
CA GLN A 192 5.67 16.55 -23.01
C GLN A 192 6.60 15.43 -22.53
N THR A 193 7.11 15.55 -21.30
CA THR A 193 8.08 14.64 -20.71
C THR A 193 7.50 13.96 -19.48
N THR A 194 7.86 12.69 -19.29
CA THR A 194 7.47 11.91 -18.11
C THR A 194 8.64 11.84 -17.13
N LEU A 195 8.35 11.95 -15.83
CA LEU A 195 9.36 11.76 -14.80
C LEU A 195 9.81 10.29 -14.75
N VAL A 196 11.09 10.07 -15.03
CA VAL A 196 11.73 8.75 -15.01
C VAL A 196 12.84 8.76 -13.99
N ASN A 197 12.95 7.69 -13.18
CA ASN A 197 14.13 7.46 -12.37
C ASN A 197 15.27 6.98 -13.28
N ALA A 198 16.31 7.80 -13.45
CA ALA A 198 17.49 7.41 -14.21
C ALA A 198 18.21 6.26 -13.49
N PRO A 199 18.64 5.20 -14.20
CA PRO A 199 19.51 4.20 -13.61
C PRO A 199 20.79 4.90 -13.09
N PRO A 200 21.40 4.41 -11.99
CA PRO A 200 22.71 4.90 -11.59
C PRO A 200 23.66 4.70 -12.76
N THR A 201 24.13 5.80 -13.34
CA THR A 201 25.02 5.80 -14.49
C THR A 201 26.24 4.94 -14.18
N VAL A 202 26.44 3.88 -14.98
CA VAL A 202 27.71 3.15 -15.08
C VAL A 202 28.83 4.19 -15.26
N PRO A 203 29.98 4.07 -14.56
CA PRO A 203 31.06 5.05 -14.68
C PRO A 203 31.45 5.23 -16.15
N SER A 204 31.55 6.50 -16.53
CA SER A 204 31.72 7.03 -17.87
C SER A 204 32.97 6.51 -18.58
N GLN A 205 32.80 5.68 -19.61
CA GLN A 205 33.83 5.49 -20.66
C GLN A 205 33.33 5.41 -22.11
N HIS A 206 32.03 5.45 -22.40
CA HIS A 206 31.55 5.55 -23.79
C HIS A 206 30.46 6.62 -23.94
N ARG A 207 30.87 7.89 -23.95
CA ARG A 207 30.01 9.01 -24.35
C ARG A 207 30.24 9.34 -25.82
N ALA A 208 29.72 8.48 -26.70
CA ALA A 208 29.37 8.86 -28.06
C ALA A 208 28.20 7.96 -28.50
N GLN A 209 27.08 8.62 -28.86
CA GLN A 209 25.92 8.05 -29.55
C GLN A 209 24.91 7.25 -28.70
N SER A 210 24.07 7.96 -27.95
CA SER A 210 22.62 7.67 -27.95
C SER A 210 21.79 8.82 -27.39
N ARG A 211 20.57 8.91 -27.93
CA ARG A 211 19.71 10.08 -28.03
C ARG A 211 18.91 10.36 -26.74
N ARG A 212 18.65 11.65 -26.49
CA ARG A 212 17.55 12.27 -25.72
C ARG A 212 17.01 11.49 -24.50
N HIS A 213 17.77 11.48 -23.42
CA HIS A 213 17.21 11.44 -22.07
C HIS A 213 17.78 12.62 -21.29
N THR A 214 16.96 13.64 -21.04
CA THR A 214 17.39 14.83 -20.32
C THR A 214 17.23 14.55 -18.82
N LEU A 215 18.35 14.39 -18.13
CA LEU A 215 18.42 14.50 -16.67
C LEU A 215 17.90 15.91 -16.32
N TRP A 216 16.84 16.03 -15.53
CA TRP A 216 16.42 17.35 -15.06
C TRP A 216 17.51 17.90 -14.14
N GLN A 217 18.19 18.95 -14.59
CA GLN A 217 19.00 19.83 -13.76
C GLN A 217 18.21 21.14 -13.63
N PRO A 218 18.05 21.71 -12.43
CA PRO A 218 17.49 23.05 -12.30
C PRO A 218 18.36 24.05 -13.07
N PRO A 219 17.78 25.06 -13.74
CA PRO A 219 18.57 26.11 -14.36
C PRO A 219 19.39 26.84 -13.28
N ALA A 220 20.63 27.18 -13.61
CA ALA A 220 21.49 28.01 -12.77
C ALA A 220 20.80 29.36 -12.49
N PRO A 221 21.01 29.97 -11.32
CA PRO A 221 20.40 31.26 -11.00
C PRO A 221 21.09 32.35 -11.81
N ASP A 222 20.51 32.71 -12.96
CA ASP A 222 20.89 33.93 -13.65
C ASP A 222 20.35 35.13 -12.87
N LEU A 223 21.27 36.06 -12.60
CA LEU A 223 21.06 37.32 -11.91
C LEU A 223 19.82 38.05 -12.43
N VAL A 224 18.81 38.19 -11.58
CA VAL A 224 17.87 39.31 -11.67
C VAL A 224 18.27 40.31 -10.59
N HIS A 225 18.91 41.39 -11.03
CA HIS A 225 19.02 42.60 -10.23
C HIS A 225 17.60 43.06 -9.87
N THR A 226 17.30 43.13 -8.58
CA THR A 226 16.23 43.98 -8.06
C THR A 226 16.82 44.80 -6.94
N GLU A 227 16.82 46.12 -7.12
CA GLU A 227 17.39 47.08 -6.18
C GLU A 227 16.75 46.93 -4.80
N ALA A 228 17.62 46.82 -3.79
CA ALA A 228 17.24 46.81 -2.40
C ALA A 228 16.74 48.21 -2.00
N THR A 229 15.45 48.32 -1.66
CA THR A 229 14.99 49.39 -0.76
C THR A 229 14.98 48.81 0.64
N THR A 230 15.94 49.24 1.45
CA THR A 230 16.08 48.90 2.87
C THR A 230 14.95 49.52 3.68
N VAL A 231 14.16 48.68 4.35
CA VAL A 231 13.53 49.04 5.62
C VAL A 231 13.75 47.89 6.61
N ALA A 232 14.55 48.19 7.62
CA ALA A 232 14.87 47.33 8.74
C ALA A 232 13.64 47.07 9.62
N ASN A 233 13.43 45.81 10.03
CA ASN A 233 13.44 45.41 11.45
C ASN A 233 12.83 44.00 11.67
N GLY A 234 13.57 43.17 12.41
CA GLY A 234 12.96 42.32 13.44
C GLY A 234 12.57 40.87 13.12
N SER A 235 13.56 39.96 13.13
CA SER A 235 13.53 38.68 13.87
C SER A 235 12.20 37.87 13.94
N ARG A 236 12.14 36.74 13.19
CA ARG A 236 12.03 35.36 13.75
C ARG A 236 11.97 34.32 12.62
N ASN A 237 12.97 33.44 12.61
CA ASN A 237 13.12 32.31 11.67
C ASN A 237 11.91 31.35 11.70
N ARG A 238 11.20 31.28 10.57
CA ARG A 238 10.40 30.12 10.12
C ARG A 238 10.46 30.07 8.58
N HIS A 239 11.40 29.32 8.01
CA HIS A 239 11.34 28.98 6.59
C HIS A 239 10.51 27.71 6.43
N ALA A 240 9.19 27.87 6.51
CA ALA A 240 8.32 27.07 5.65
C ALA A 240 8.42 27.73 4.28
N ALA A 241 8.86 27.00 3.26
CA ALA A 241 8.66 27.44 1.89
C ALA A 241 7.14 27.49 1.67
N VAL A 242 6.56 28.67 1.85
CA VAL A 242 5.27 29.01 1.28
C VAL A 242 5.54 29.09 -0.22
N LEU A 243 5.11 28.06 -0.94
CA LEU A 243 4.97 28.15 -2.38
C LEU A 243 3.81 29.12 -2.62
N ASP A 244 4.16 30.38 -2.90
CA ASP A 244 3.23 31.35 -3.47
C ASP A 244 2.86 30.89 -4.89
N GLU A 245 1.54 30.78 -5.10
CA GLU A 245 0.80 30.47 -6.33
C GLU A 245 0.99 29.08 -7.01
N PRO A 246 -0.10 28.41 -7.43
CA PRO A 246 -0.03 27.11 -8.08
C PRO A 246 0.30 27.26 -9.57
N THR A 247 1.58 27.31 -9.93
CA THR A 247 1.98 27.06 -11.33
C THR A 247 1.69 25.60 -11.66
N SER A 248 0.55 25.39 -12.30
CA SER A 248 -0.15 24.12 -12.49
C SER A 248 0.43 23.32 -13.66
N ASP A 249 1.73 22.99 -13.63
CA ASP A 249 2.43 22.42 -14.81
C ASP A 249 2.69 20.90 -14.73
N LEU A 250 2.49 20.29 -13.56
CA LEU A 250 2.60 18.85 -13.36
C LEU A 250 1.21 18.23 -13.19
N TYR A 251 0.90 17.21 -13.99
CA TYR A 251 -0.33 16.45 -13.82
C TYR A 251 -0.07 14.96 -13.73
N PHE A 252 -1.01 14.28 -13.08
CA PHE A 252 -0.98 12.85 -12.86
C PHE A 252 -1.64 12.15 -14.03
N VAL A 253 -0.93 11.23 -14.66
CA VAL A 253 -1.53 10.29 -15.59
C VAL A 253 -1.79 9.01 -14.80
N SER A 254 -3.05 8.84 -14.37
CA SER A 254 -3.53 7.56 -13.85
C SER A 254 -4.02 6.72 -15.02
N HIS A 255 -3.38 5.59 -15.28
CA HIS A 255 -3.83 4.68 -16.32
C HIS A 255 -5.07 3.92 -15.82
N ASN A 256 -6.26 4.41 -16.14
CA ASN A 256 -7.48 3.61 -16.11
C ASN A 256 -7.58 2.91 -17.47
N ALA A 257 -7.96 1.64 -17.49
CA ALA A 257 -7.87 0.76 -18.66
C ALA A 257 -8.83 1.10 -19.83
N ASP A 258 -9.48 2.26 -19.82
CA ASP A 258 -10.51 2.65 -20.79
C ASP A 258 -10.12 3.98 -21.47
N GLY A 259 -9.34 3.89 -22.55
CA GLY A 259 -8.98 5.06 -23.38
C GLY A 259 -7.78 4.82 -24.30
N ASP A 260 -8.03 4.95 -25.60
CA ASP A 260 -7.20 4.57 -26.76
C ASP A 260 -5.92 5.42 -27.00
N ASP A 261 -5.36 6.05 -25.95
CA ASP A 261 -4.07 6.75 -25.99
C ASP A 261 -3.04 5.96 -25.16
N THR A 262 -2.62 4.80 -25.67
CA THR A 262 -1.58 3.99 -25.01
C THR A 262 -0.21 4.62 -25.22
N VAL A 263 0.21 5.46 -24.27
CA VAL A 263 1.62 5.87 -24.17
C VAL A 263 2.39 4.72 -23.55
N ASP A 264 3.27 4.08 -24.33
CA ASP A 264 4.21 3.08 -23.82
C ASP A 264 5.18 3.74 -22.83
N LEU A 265 4.94 3.51 -21.54
CA LEU A 265 5.74 4.06 -20.46
C LEU A 265 6.71 3.00 -19.91
N PRO A 266 8.01 3.29 -19.80
CA PRO A 266 8.96 2.35 -19.21
C PRO A 266 8.67 2.17 -17.72
N CYS A 267 8.98 1.00 -17.14
CA CYS A 267 8.76 0.73 -15.72
C CYS A 267 9.47 1.72 -14.78
N GLY A 268 10.59 2.32 -15.23
CA GLY A 268 11.31 3.38 -14.51
C GLY A 268 10.57 4.71 -14.41
N SER A 269 9.40 4.84 -15.05
CA SER A 269 8.53 6.01 -14.97
C SER A 269 7.39 5.84 -13.97
N LEU A 270 7.29 4.68 -13.33
CA LEU A 270 6.19 4.34 -12.45
C LEU A 270 6.47 4.80 -11.02
N TRP A 271 5.53 5.54 -10.45
CA TRP A 271 5.60 6.08 -9.10
C TRP A 271 4.36 5.68 -8.31
N ILE A 272 4.49 5.58 -7.00
CA ILE A 272 3.39 5.40 -6.06
C ILE A 272 3.26 6.70 -5.27
N ALA A 273 2.07 7.30 -5.30
CA ALA A 273 1.74 8.38 -4.38
C ALA A 273 1.34 7.78 -3.03
N GLU A 274 1.89 8.30 -1.94
CA GLU A 274 1.63 7.81 -0.58
C GLU A 274 1.37 8.98 0.37
N ASN A 275 0.48 8.80 1.33
CA ASN A 275 0.41 9.70 2.48
C ASN A 275 1.73 9.65 3.28
N VAL A 276 1.98 10.67 4.11
CA VAL A 276 3.14 10.67 5.02
C VAL A 276 3.15 9.44 5.90
N ASP A 277 1.99 9.04 6.42
CA ASP A 277 1.81 7.72 7.01
C ASP A 277 1.36 6.72 5.94
N PRO A 278 2.23 5.78 5.51
CA PRO A 278 1.87 4.82 4.47
C PRO A 278 0.81 3.83 4.93
N THR A 279 0.51 3.75 6.23
CA THR A 279 -0.58 2.91 6.75
C THR A 279 -1.96 3.48 6.45
N THR A 280 -2.02 4.74 6.02
CA THR A 280 -3.26 5.45 5.71
C THR A 280 -3.46 5.53 4.21
N GLY A 281 -4.54 4.92 3.71
CA GLY A 281 -5.05 5.18 2.37
C GLY A 281 -5.79 6.52 2.28
N GLY A 282 -6.48 6.75 1.17
CA GLY A 282 -7.34 7.91 0.94
C GLY A 282 -6.88 8.79 -0.21
N PRO A 283 -7.63 9.86 -0.53
CA PRO A 283 -7.28 10.79 -1.59
C PRO A 283 -6.02 11.57 -1.20
N ILE A 284 -5.17 11.85 -2.19
CA ILE A 284 -4.07 12.81 -2.08
C ILE A 284 -4.68 14.20 -2.24
N VAL A 285 -4.66 14.98 -1.16
CA VAL A 285 -5.26 16.31 -1.11
C VAL A 285 -4.21 17.38 -1.40
N ALA A 286 -4.54 18.34 -2.26
CA ALA A 286 -3.66 19.47 -2.53
C ALA A 286 -3.40 20.29 -1.26
N GLY A 287 -2.14 20.68 -1.03
CA GLY A 287 -1.72 21.39 0.17
C GLY A 287 -1.39 20.49 1.37
N GLU A 288 -1.80 19.21 1.35
CA GLU A 288 -1.40 18.23 2.36
C GLU A 288 -0.04 17.61 2.04
N ARG A 289 0.60 17.04 3.06
CA ARG A 289 1.89 16.37 2.89
C ARG A 289 1.69 14.96 2.33
N TYR A 290 2.47 14.61 1.32
CA TYR A 290 2.53 13.28 0.71
C TYR A 290 3.95 12.96 0.23
N ARG A 291 4.17 11.73 -0.22
CA ARG A 291 5.46 11.22 -0.69
C ARG A 291 5.29 10.51 -2.03
N PHE A 292 6.33 10.54 -2.85
CA PHE A 292 6.42 9.70 -4.05
C PHE A 292 7.49 8.64 -3.87
N ARG A 293 7.09 7.38 -4.00
CA ARG A 293 7.99 6.23 -4.02
C ARG A 293 8.13 5.73 -5.45
N HIS A 294 9.35 5.57 -5.92
CA HIS A 294 9.61 4.97 -7.23
C HIS A 294 9.25 3.48 -7.17
N PHE A 295 8.36 3.03 -8.06
CA PHE A 295 7.77 1.70 -8.02
C PHE A 295 8.81 0.59 -8.06
N VAL A 296 9.78 0.68 -8.99
CA VAL A 296 10.76 -0.39 -9.21
C VAL A 296 11.82 -0.44 -8.11
N THR A 297 12.30 0.72 -7.64
CA THR A 297 13.44 0.75 -6.71
C THR A 297 13.03 0.89 -5.24
N GLY A 298 11.78 1.19 -4.94
CA GLY A 298 11.29 1.48 -3.59
C GLY A 298 11.84 2.76 -2.95
N ARG A 299 12.66 3.54 -3.66
CA ARG A 299 13.27 4.78 -3.19
C ARG A 299 12.29 5.95 -3.26
N TYR A 300 12.43 6.90 -2.35
CA TYR A 300 11.61 8.10 -2.31
C TYR A 300 12.23 9.25 -3.09
N LEU A 301 11.39 10.01 -3.79
CA LEU A 301 11.77 11.30 -4.35
C LEU A 301 12.11 12.26 -3.20
N SER A 302 13.27 12.90 -3.29
CA SER A 302 13.74 13.87 -2.29
C SER A 302 14.55 14.97 -2.95
N VAL A 303 14.54 16.15 -2.33
CA VAL A 303 15.47 17.23 -2.66
C VAL A 303 16.69 17.04 -1.77
N ALA A 304 17.81 16.66 -2.37
CA ALA A 304 19.08 16.63 -1.67
C ALA A 304 19.59 18.06 -1.51
N ALA A 305 19.92 18.46 -0.28
CA ALA A 305 20.71 19.67 -0.08
C ALA A 305 22.08 19.44 -0.71
N VAL A 306 22.39 20.18 -1.77
CA VAL A 306 23.75 20.26 -2.29
C VAL A 306 24.51 21.16 -1.32
N GLY A 307 25.37 20.55 -0.51
CA GLY A 307 26.31 21.27 0.35
C GLY A 307 27.44 21.89 -0.45
#